data_AF-A0A3D5NAH9-F1
#
_entry.id   AF-A0A3D5NAH9-F1
#
_cell.length_a   1.000
_cell.length_b   1.000
_cell.length_c   1.000
_cell.angle_alpha   90.00
_cell.angle_beta   90.00
_cell.angle_gamma   90.00
#
_symmetry.space_group_name_H-M   'P 1'
#
loop_
_entity.id
_entity.type
_entity.pdbx_description
1 polymer ?
#
loop_
_entity_poly.entity_id
_entity_poly.type
_entity_poly.pdbx_seq_one_letter_code
_entity_poly.pdbx_strand_id
1 'polypeptide(L)'
;MQMTFTLAGTEISFDIAHCTVAGWTGRDAAAIQHHIDELAEIGVKPPSSVPLYYRTASGMVTQQDAIEVVGKGTSGEIEPFLIANDGVLYLGLASDHTDRELEAHSVALSKQICEKPVASEIWRFDEVKDHIEQIEMRSWVQEKDGDDWVLYQEGTIASIRP
;
A
#
# COMPACT_ATOMS: atom_id res chain seq x y z
N MET A 1 9.57 16.05 2.41
CA MET A 1 10.74 15.30 1.93
C MET A 1 10.66 15.29 0.42
N GLN A 2 11.68 15.78 -0.28
CA GLN A 2 11.66 15.77 -1.74
C GLN A 2 11.94 14.35 -2.25
N MET A 3 11.13 13.87 -3.18
CA MET A 3 11.32 12.58 -3.88
C MET A 3 11.19 12.82 -5.39
N THR A 4 11.99 12.10 -6.17
CA THR A 4 12.00 12.19 -7.64
C THR A 4 11.44 10.92 -8.25
N PHE A 5 10.57 11.08 -9.25
CA PHE A 5 9.92 10.00 -9.97
C PHE A 5 10.15 10.16 -11.47
N THR A 6 9.99 9.07 -12.21
CA THR A 6 10.01 9.02 -13.66
C THR A 6 8.59 9.05 -14.19
N LEU A 7 8.26 10.10 -14.95
CA LEU A 7 7.01 10.27 -15.67
C LEU A 7 7.30 10.26 -17.18
N ALA A 8 6.86 9.20 -17.86
CA ALA A 8 7.07 9.04 -19.31
C ALA A 8 8.54 9.27 -19.76
N GLY A 9 9.50 8.78 -18.97
CA GLY A 9 10.94 8.93 -19.22
C GLY A 9 11.55 10.28 -18.82
N THR A 10 10.77 11.16 -18.18
CA THR A 10 11.24 12.45 -17.65
C THR A 10 11.19 12.46 -16.13
N GLU A 11 12.16 13.12 -15.48
CA GLU A 11 12.15 13.26 -14.03
C GLU A 11 11.19 14.36 -13.58
N ILE A 12 10.45 14.07 -12.51
CA ILE A 12 9.59 15.02 -11.80
C ILE A 12 9.77 14.83 -10.29
N SER A 13 9.88 15.94 -9.56
CA SER A 13 10.08 15.90 -8.10
C SER A 13 8.87 16.43 -7.35
N PHE A 14 8.56 15.80 -6.22
CA PHE A 14 7.49 16.21 -5.31
C PHE A 14 8.00 16.37 -3.89
N ASP A 15 7.45 17.35 -3.18
CA ASP A 15 7.65 17.48 -1.74
C ASP A 15 6.59 16.68 -0.98
N ILE A 16 6.96 15.47 -0.55
CA ILE A 16 6.09 14.60 0.24
C ILE A 16 6.00 15.12 1.67
N ALA A 17 4.86 15.73 1.99
CA ALA A 17 4.56 16.27 3.32
C ALA A 17 3.64 15.37 4.16
N HIS A 18 2.86 14.51 3.50
CA HIS A 18 1.87 13.65 4.13
C HIS A 18 1.87 12.27 3.49
N CYS A 19 1.69 11.24 4.30
CA CYS A 19 1.44 9.88 3.84
C CYS A 19 0.17 9.36 4.53
N THR A 20 -0.70 8.71 3.76
CA THR A 20 -1.93 8.10 4.26
C THR A 20 -2.15 6.81 3.52
N VAL A 21 -2.39 5.75 4.28
CA VAL A 21 -2.76 4.43 3.77
C VAL A 21 -4.26 4.26 3.92
N ALA A 22 -4.91 3.78 2.86
CA ALA A 22 -6.34 3.49 2.87
C ALA A 22 -6.57 2.00 3.14
N GLY A 23 -7.06 1.66 4.32
CA GLY A 23 -7.44 0.28 4.65
C GLY A 23 -8.92 0.02 4.44
N TRP A 24 -9.28 -1.27 4.36
CA TRP A 24 -10.65 -1.74 4.16
C TRP A 24 -11.29 -1.19 2.87
N THR A 25 -10.49 -1.12 1.81
CA THR A 25 -10.83 -0.50 0.53
C THR A 25 -11.48 -1.46 -0.46
N GLY A 26 -11.67 -2.72 -0.08
CA GLY A 26 -12.32 -3.73 -0.92
C GLY A 26 -13.71 -3.31 -1.41
N ARG A 27 -14.01 -3.64 -2.67
CA ARG A 27 -15.30 -3.34 -3.31
C ARG A 27 -16.43 -4.20 -2.76
N ASP A 28 -16.13 -5.42 -2.33
CA ASP A 28 -17.11 -6.34 -1.76
C ASP A 28 -17.32 -6.05 -0.26
N ALA A 29 -18.44 -5.39 0.04
CA ALA A 29 -18.81 -5.05 1.41
C ALA A 29 -19.08 -6.29 2.28
N ALA A 30 -19.57 -7.39 1.70
CA ALA A 30 -19.83 -8.62 2.45
C ALA A 30 -18.51 -9.31 2.82
N ALA A 31 -17.55 -9.35 1.89
CA ALA A 31 -16.21 -9.87 2.17
C ALA A 31 -15.48 -9.04 3.24
N ILE A 32 -15.60 -7.70 3.20
CA ILE A 32 -15.05 -6.84 4.26
C ILE A 32 -15.70 -7.15 5.60
N GLN A 33 -17.04 -7.24 5.65
CA GLN A 33 -17.73 -7.51 6.91
C GLN A 33 -17.35 -8.88 7.48
N HIS A 34 -17.24 -9.90 6.65
CA HIS A 34 -16.77 -11.22 7.05
C HIS A 34 -15.38 -11.14 7.69
N HIS A 35 -14.44 -10.40 7.07
CA HIS A 35 -13.09 -10.24 7.61
C HIS A 35 -13.06 -9.45 8.94
N ILE A 36 -13.93 -8.46 9.10
CA ILE A 36 -14.11 -7.75 10.38
C ILE A 36 -14.59 -8.73 11.46
N ASP A 37 -15.53 -9.61 11.14
CA ASP A 37 -16.07 -10.59 12.07
C ASP A 37 -15.00 -11.63 12.47
N GLU A 38 -14.20 -12.13 11.52
CA GLU A 38 -13.04 -13.02 11.77
C GLU A 38 -12.02 -12.39 12.73
N LEU A 39 -11.66 -11.13 12.50
CA LEU A 39 -10.72 -10.39 13.35
C LEU A 39 -11.29 -10.14 14.75
N ALA A 40 -12.60 -9.92 14.86
CA ALA A 40 -13.27 -9.76 16.14
C ALA A 40 -13.24 -11.05 16.98
N GLU A 41 -13.33 -12.23 16.36
CA GLU A 41 -13.24 -13.54 17.06
C GLU A 41 -11.89 -13.74 17.77
N ILE A 42 -10.81 -13.17 17.23
CA ILE A 42 -9.47 -13.21 17.84
C ILE A 42 -9.15 -11.98 18.71
N GLY A 43 -10.14 -11.11 18.95
CA GLY A 43 -10.02 -9.97 19.86
C GLY A 43 -9.47 -8.68 19.24
N VAL A 44 -9.34 -8.61 17.92
CA VAL A 44 -8.97 -7.37 17.22
C VAL A 44 -10.19 -6.45 17.16
N LYS A 45 -10.00 -5.17 17.48
CA LYS A 45 -11.10 -4.20 17.45
C LYS A 45 -11.51 -3.90 16.00
N PRO A 46 -12.83 -3.86 15.69
CA PRO A 46 -13.30 -3.50 14.36
C PRO A 46 -12.91 -2.06 14.00
N PRO A 47 -12.80 -1.73 12.69
CA PRO A 47 -12.48 -0.37 12.25
C PRO A 47 -13.62 0.60 12.60
N SER A 48 -13.28 1.86 12.84
CA SER A 48 -14.26 2.92 13.13
C SER A 48 -15.07 3.37 11.91
N SER A 49 -14.57 3.10 10.70
CA SER A 49 -15.25 3.36 9.44
C SER A 49 -14.73 2.41 8.35
N VAL A 50 -15.51 2.23 7.28
CA VAL A 50 -15.09 1.45 6.10
C VAL A 50 -15.32 2.29 4.83
N PRO A 51 -14.25 2.78 4.17
CA PRO A 51 -12.83 2.56 4.46
C PRO A 51 -12.33 3.31 5.71
N LEU A 52 -11.13 2.96 6.20
CA LEU A 52 -10.43 3.66 7.26
C LEU A 52 -9.05 4.13 6.77
N TYR A 53 -8.72 5.38 7.05
CA TYR A 53 -7.46 6.00 6.61
C TYR A 53 -6.46 6.12 7.76
N TYR A 54 -5.29 5.51 7.58
CA TYR A 54 -4.19 5.52 8.55
C TYR A 54 -3.13 6.53 8.11
N ARG A 55 -2.91 7.57 8.92
CA ARG A 55 -1.82 8.51 8.67
C ARG A 55 -0.52 7.92 9.17
N THR A 56 0.51 8.01 8.34
CA THR A 56 1.88 7.67 8.71
C THR A 56 2.77 8.89 8.55
N ALA A 57 3.91 8.89 9.24
CA ALA A 57 4.92 9.92 9.05
C ALA A 57 5.41 9.92 7.59
N SER A 58 5.48 11.09 6.96
CA SER A 58 5.92 11.21 5.56
C SER A 58 7.34 10.67 5.31
N GLY A 59 8.17 10.64 6.36
CA GLY A 59 9.51 10.03 6.31
C GLY A 59 9.52 8.51 6.26
N MET A 60 8.36 7.84 6.34
CA MET A 60 8.27 6.41 6.10
C MET A 60 8.25 6.07 4.60
N VAL A 61 7.95 7.04 3.72
CA VAL A 61 7.93 6.79 2.28
C VAL A 61 9.37 6.69 1.77
N THR A 62 9.70 5.64 1.04
CA THR A 62 11.07 5.39 0.56
C THR A 62 11.09 4.82 -0.86
N GLN A 63 12.19 5.05 -1.58
CA GLN A 63 12.50 4.42 -2.87
C GLN A 63 13.71 3.49 -2.76
N GLN A 64 14.11 3.13 -1.54
CA GLN A 64 15.21 2.20 -1.31
C GLN A 64 14.83 0.78 -1.73
N ASP A 65 15.81 0.05 -2.26
CA ASP A 65 15.64 -1.35 -2.68
C ASP A 65 15.44 -2.32 -1.49
N ALA A 66 15.78 -1.88 -0.27
CA ALA A 66 15.62 -2.64 0.96
C ALA A 66 15.23 -1.71 2.11
N ILE A 67 14.43 -2.24 3.02
CA ILE A 67 13.99 -1.56 4.25
C ILE A 67 14.48 -2.31 5.47
N GLU A 68 14.63 -1.61 6.59
CA GLU A 68 14.97 -2.22 7.87
C GLU A 68 13.71 -2.45 8.71
N VAL A 69 13.59 -3.64 9.27
CA VAL A 69 12.47 -4.03 10.13
C VAL A 69 12.98 -4.66 11.42
N VAL A 70 12.22 -4.51 12.51
CA VAL A 70 12.62 -4.98 13.84
C VAL A 70 12.70 -6.51 13.90
N GLY A 71 11.78 -7.20 13.23
CA GLY A 71 11.62 -8.64 13.32
C GLY A 71 11.25 -9.29 11.99
N LYS A 72 11.07 -10.61 12.04
CA LYS A 72 10.70 -11.43 10.88
C LYS A 72 9.20 -11.46 10.60
N GLY A 73 8.39 -10.88 11.48
CA GLY A 73 6.93 -10.85 11.42
C GLY A 73 6.38 -9.67 10.62
N THR A 74 7.06 -9.24 9.55
CA THR A 74 6.58 -8.17 8.66
C THR A 74 6.30 -8.72 7.26
N SER A 75 5.44 -8.04 6.51
CA SER A 75 5.14 -8.40 5.13
C SER A 75 4.73 -7.19 4.31
N GLY A 76 5.03 -7.22 3.02
CA GLY A 76 4.55 -6.23 2.07
C GLY A 76 3.07 -6.42 1.74
N GLU A 77 2.41 -5.35 1.31
CA GLU A 77 1.07 -5.39 0.71
C GLU A 77 1.11 -4.52 -0.54
N ILE A 78 1.04 -5.11 -1.73
CA ILE A 78 1.08 -4.34 -2.98
C ILE A 78 -0.18 -3.48 -3.13
N GLU A 79 0.01 -2.17 -3.35
CA GLU A 79 -1.07 -1.20 -3.42
C GLU A 79 -0.88 -0.20 -4.57
N PRO A 80 -1.98 0.31 -5.15
CA PRO A 80 -1.91 1.47 -6.01
C PRO A 80 -1.54 2.69 -5.18
N PHE A 81 -0.58 3.46 -5.65
CA PHE A 81 -0.06 4.64 -4.97
C PHE A 81 -0.51 5.91 -5.69
N LEU A 82 -0.96 6.91 -4.94
CA LEU A 82 -1.37 8.20 -5.50
C LEU A 82 -0.52 9.34 -4.96
N ILE A 83 -0.02 10.19 -5.87
CA ILE A 83 0.56 11.49 -5.52
C ILE A 83 -0.42 12.56 -5.98
N ALA A 84 -0.79 13.46 -5.06
CA ALA A 84 -1.56 14.66 -5.38
C ALA A 84 -0.64 15.88 -5.33
N ASN A 85 -0.48 16.58 -6.46
CA ASN A 85 0.31 17.80 -6.55
C ASN A 85 -0.37 18.83 -7.45
N ASP A 86 -0.62 20.03 -6.93
CA ASP A 86 -1.23 21.15 -7.66
C ASP A 86 -2.52 20.80 -8.43
N GLY A 87 -3.38 19.97 -7.81
CA GLY A 87 -4.64 19.53 -8.41
C GLY A 87 -4.50 18.41 -9.46
N VAL A 88 -3.28 17.93 -9.71
CA VAL A 88 -3.00 16.79 -10.58
C VAL A 88 -2.79 15.54 -9.71
N LEU A 89 -3.39 14.43 -10.15
CA LEU A 89 -3.16 13.11 -9.58
C LEU A 89 -2.20 12.30 -10.46
N TYR A 90 -1.28 11.61 -9.80
CA TYR A 90 -0.37 10.65 -10.40
C TYR A 90 -0.61 9.29 -9.78
N LEU A 91 -0.52 8.24 -10.60
CA LEU A 91 -0.64 6.84 -10.19
C LEU A 91 0.74 6.18 -10.24
N GLY A 92 1.09 5.46 -9.18
CA GLY A 92 2.26 4.60 -9.11
C GLY A 92 1.93 3.30 -8.37
N LEU A 93 2.99 2.64 -7.89
CA LEU A 93 2.91 1.40 -7.12
C LEU A 93 3.60 1.58 -5.77
N ALA A 94 3.04 1.02 -4.71
CA ALA A 94 3.65 0.99 -3.39
C ALA A 94 3.50 -0.37 -2.71
N SER A 95 4.22 -0.52 -1.60
CA SER A 95 3.98 -1.57 -0.62
C SER A 95 3.54 -0.94 0.71
N ASP A 96 2.35 -1.26 1.19
CA ASP A 96 1.94 -0.98 2.57
C ASP A 96 2.54 -2.03 3.52
N HIS A 97 3.86 -1.98 3.66
CA HIS A 97 4.57 -2.94 4.49
C HIS A 97 4.10 -2.85 5.94
N THR A 98 3.74 -3.97 6.54
CA THR A 98 3.02 -4.02 7.82
C THR A 98 3.71 -4.99 8.78
N ASP A 99 3.84 -4.58 10.04
CA ASP A 99 4.25 -5.46 11.13
C ASP A 99 3.06 -6.27 11.65
N ARG A 100 3.04 -7.57 11.37
CA ARG A 100 1.91 -8.46 11.67
C ARG A 100 1.77 -8.76 13.15
N GLU A 101 2.87 -8.75 13.90
CA GLU A 101 2.82 -8.94 15.35
C GLU A 101 2.20 -7.71 16.02
N LEU A 102 2.58 -6.51 15.58
CA LEU A 102 2.02 -5.26 16.09
C LEU A 102 0.57 -5.04 15.60
N GLU A 103 0.20 -5.56 14.45
CA GLU A 103 -1.15 -5.41 13.86
C GLU A 103 -2.22 -6.02 14.76
N ALA A 104 -1.94 -7.17 15.37
CA ALA A 104 -2.82 -7.81 16.35
C ALA A 104 -3.11 -6.93 17.57
N HIS A 105 -2.25 -5.94 17.86
CA HIS A 105 -2.44 -4.97 18.92
C HIS A 105 -3.03 -3.64 18.44
N SER A 106 -2.57 -3.16 17.27
CA SER A 106 -3.03 -1.92 16.66
C SER A 106 -2.63 -1.84 15.20
N VAL A 107 -3.62 -1.93 14.31
CA VAL A 107 -3.45 -1.75 12.85
C VAL A 107 -2.79 -0.39 12.51
N ALA A 108 -3.09 0.67 13.27
CA ALA A 108 -2.48 1.97 13.02
C ALA A 108 -0.97 1.99 13.35
N LEU A 109 -0.56 1.30 14.43
CA LEU A 109 0.84 1.26 14.83
C LEU A 109 1.65 0.32 13.95
N SER A 110 1.08 -0.81 13.53
CA SER A 110 1.74 -1.74 12.60
C SER A 110 2.04 -1.12 11.25
N LYS A 111 1.15 -0.23 10.76
CA LYS A 111 1.40 0.50 9.52
C LYS A 111 2.44 1.61 9.72
N GLN A 112 2.47 2.28 10.86
CA GLN A 112 3.44 3.36 11.12
C GLN A 112 4.87 2.86 11.32
N ILE A 113 5.07 1.66 11.88
CA ILE A 113 6.42 1.21 12.25
C ILE A 113 7.27 0.76 11.05
N CYS A 114 6.64 0.46 9.92
CA CYS A 114 7.29 0.01 8.70
C CYS A 114 7.34 1.12 7.65
N GLU A 115 8.46 1.17 6.92
CA GLU A 115 8.60 2.01 5.73
C GLU A 115 7.60 1.60 4.63
N LYS A 116 7.32 2.53 3.73
CA LYS A 116 6.40 2.41 2.60
C LYS A 116 7.20 2.55 1.30
N PRO A 117 7.79 1.45 0.79
CA PRO A 117 8.46 1.46 -0.50
C PRO A 117 7.50 1.89 -1.61
N VAL A 118 7.93 2.82 -2.46
CA VAL A 118 7.21 3.25 -3.65
C VAL A 118 8.06 3.04 -4.89
N ALA A 119 7.43 2.67 -6.00
CA ALA A 119 8.10 2.60 -7.29
C ALA A 119 8.50 4.00 -7.77
N SER A 120 9.61 4.08 -8.51
CA SER A 120 10.07 5.34 -9.10
C SER A 120 9.28 5.74 -10.33
N GLU A 121 8.61 4.80 -11.01
CA GLU A 121 7.80 5.10 -12.19
C GLU A 121 6.35 5.44 -11.81
N ILE A 122 5.83 6.49 -12.44
CA ILE A 122 4.45 6.95 -12.26
C ILE A 122 3.80 7.32 -13.60
N TRP A 123 2.48 7.32 -13.62
CA TRP A 123 1.65 7.82 -14.71
C TRP A 123 0.84 9.02 -14.24
N ARG A 124 0.46 9.91 -15.16
CA ARG A 124 -0.63 10.84 -14.85
C ARG A 124 -1.91 10.02 -14.75
N PHE A 125 -2.67 10.21 -13.68
CA PHE A 125 -3.90 9.46 -13.48
C PHE A 125 -4.89 9.66 -14.64
N ASP A 126 -4.95 10.88 -15.20
CA ASP A 126 -5.81 11.20 -16.36
C ASP A 126 -5.50 10.39 -17.62
N GLU A 127 -4.29 9.87 -17.77
CA GLU A 127 -3.89 9.06 -18.93
C GLU A 127 -4.37 7.60 -18.80
N VAL A 128 -4.65 7.16 -17.58
CA VAL A 128 -4.97 5.75 -17.27
C VAL A 128 -6.37 5.53 -16.70
N LYS A 129 -7.05 6.60 -16.26
CA LYS A 129 -8.35 6.53 -15.59
C LYS A 129 -9.42 5.75 -16.37
N ASP A 130 -9.40 5.84 -17.70
CA ASP A 130 -10.41 5.20 -18.56
C ASP A 130 -10.28 3.66 -18.60
N HIS A 131 -9.14 3.13 -18.16
CA HIS A 131 -8.87 1.70 -18.08
C HIS A 131 -8.26 1.29 -16.73
N ILE A 132 -8.45 2.10 -15.68
CA ILE A 132 -7.84 1.90 -14.37
C ILE A 132 -8.14 0.51 -13.79
N GLU A 133 -9.37 0.02 -13.99
CA GLU A 133 -9.82 -1.28 -13.47
C GLU A 133 -9.14 -2.48 -14.15
N GLN A 134 -8.53 -2.26 -15.32
CA GLN A 134 -7.78 -3.29 -16.05
C GLN A 134 -6.32 -3.39 -15.59
N ILE A 135 -5.85 -2.43 -14.80
CA ILE A 135 -4.47 -2.43 -14.30
C ILE A 135 -4.33 -3.56 -13.28
N GLU A 136 -3.40 -4.45 -13.58
CA GLU A 136 -3.00 -5.57 -12.74
C GLU A 136 -1.80 -5.20 -11.89
N MET A 137 -1.81 -5.67 -10.64
CA MET A 137 -0.71 -5.57 -9.71
C MET A 137 -0.35 -6.97 -9.22
N ARG A 138 0.95 -7.24 -9.16
CA ARG A 138 1.50 -8.51 -8.68
C ARG A 138 2.69 -8.28 -7.78
N SER A 139 2.78 -9.05 -6.71
CA SER A 139 3.95 -9.11 -5.85
C SER A 139 4.43 -10.54 -5.70
N TRP A 140 5.72 -10.68 -5.44
CA TRP A 140 6.37 -11.96 -5.20
C TRP A 140 7.12 -11.90 -3.88
N VAL A 141 7.25 -13.06 -3.24
CA VAL A 141 8.08 -13.22 -2.04
C VAL A 141 9.07 -14.35 -2.25
N GLN A 142 10.22 -14.25 -1.62
CA GLN A 142 11.19 -15.33 -1.56
C GLN A 142 10.91 -16.14 -0.28
N GLU A 143 10.70 -17.44 -0.41
CA GLU A 143 10.51 -18.31 0.75
C GLU A 143 11.83 -18.48 1.51
N LYS A 144 11.76 -18.66 2.83
CA LYS A 144 12.93 -18.61 3.75
C LYS A 144 14.06 -19.59 3.42
N ASP A 145 13.78 -20.65 2.66
CA ASP A 145 14.69 -21.77 2.42
C ASP A 145 15.06 -21.96 0.94
N GLY A 146 14.75 -21.00 0.05
CA GLY A 146 15.04 -21.13 -1.38
C GLY A 146 15.32 -19.80 -2.09
N ASP A 147 15.97 -19.88 -3.25
CA ASP A 147 16.19 -18.73 -4.13
C ASP A 147 14.96 -18.40 -4.98
N ASP A 148 13.95 -19.28 -4.97
CA ASP A 148 12.76 -19.19 -5.81
C ASP A 148 11.79 -18.10 -5.31
N TRP A 149 11.34 -17.27 -6.25
CA TRP A 149 10.31 -16.27 -6.03
C TRP A 149 8.94 -16.88 -6.31
N VAL A 150 8.03 -16.80 -5.33
CA VAL A 150 6.65 -17.28 -5.45
C VAL A 150 5.69 -16.11 -5.58
N LEU A 151 4.66 -16.26 -6.42
CA LEU A 151 3.58 -15.27 -6.54
C LEU A 151 2.87 -15.14 -5.19
N TYR A 152 2.87 -13.93 -4.63
CA TYR A 152 2.33 -13.64 -3.30
C TYR A 152 0.97 -12.97 -3.37
N GLN A 153 0.85 -11.91 -4.18
CA GLN A 153 -0.42 -11.23 -4.44
C GLN A 153 -0.58 -11.03 -5.93
N GLU A 154 -1.82 -11.16 -6.41
CA GLU A 154 -2.21 -10.87 -7.79
C GLU A 154 -3.65 -10.36 -7.76
N GLY A 155 -3.91 -9.29 -8.51
CA GLY A 155 -5.25 -8.77 -8.66
C GLY A 155 -5.27 -7.50 -9.49
N THR A 156 -6.46 -7.03 -9.84
CA THR A 156 -6.64 -5.75 -10.51
C THR A 156 -7.18 -4.69 -9.55
N ILE A 157 -6.98 -3.42 -9.92
CA ILE A 157 -7.55 -2.27 -9.18
C ILE A 157 -9.10 -2.36 -9.12
N ALA A 158 -9.75 -3.12 -10.01
CA ALA A 158 -11.20 -3.36 -9.95
C ALA A 158 -11.69 -3.97 -8.63
N SER A 159 -10.81 -4.62 -7.86
CA SER A 159 -11.15 -5.14 -6.53
C SER A 159 -11.29 -4.05 -5.46
N ILE A 160 -10.83 -2.83 -5.74
CA ILE A 160 -10.85 -1.67 -4.85
C ILE A 160 -12.09 -0.81 -5.17
N ARG A 161 -12.63 -0.13 -4.15
CA ARG A 161 -13.75 0.81 -4.30
C ARG A 161 -13.34 2.02 -5.16
N PRO A 162 -14.24 2.50 -6.05
CA PRO A 162 -14.03 3.73 -6.81
C PRO A 162 -14.04 4.98 -5.93
#